data_AF-A0A8X6RED7-F1
#
_entry.id   AF-A0A8X6RED7-F1
#
_cell.length_a   1.000
_cell.length_b   1.000
_cell.length_c   1.000
_cell.angle_alpha   90.00
_cell.angle_beta   90.00
_cell.angle_gamma   90.00
#
_symmetry.space_group_name_H-M   'P 1'
#
loop_
_entity.id
_entity.type
_entity.pdbx_description
1 polymer ?
#
loop_
_entity_poly.entity_id
_entity_poly.type
_entity_poly.pdbx_seq_one_letter_code
_entity_poly.pdbx_strand_id
1 'polypeptide(L)'
;MEDDSFRQESPVNTSKEPFFFPEFDLNKFSSFKSFLDCFDQQCLEYQKDEQWKKQNIPRYLTGVYLKFWYENHLFEKSYQESKELLYNDGVRCDETRGYSKISQIKIKRY
;
A
#
# COMPACT_ATOMS: atom_id res chain seq x y z
N MET A 1 44.65 33.22 7.02
CA MET A 1 43.77 32.47 6.11
C MET A 1 42.39 32.57 6.70
N GLU A 2 41.65 33.58 6.28
CA GLU A 2 40.21 33.71 6.52
C GLU A 2 39.53 33.02 5.35
N ASP A 3 38.59 32.10 5.63
CA ASP A 3 37.30 32.06 4.93
C ASP A 3 36.33 31.20 5.76
N ASP A 4 35.47 31.92 6.48
CA ASP A 4 34.22 31.46 7.05
C ASP A 4 33.20 31.39 5.90
N SER A 5 32.75 30.20 5.52
CA SER A 5 31.62 30.06 4.58
C SER A 5 30.87 28.74 4.76
N PHE A 6 29.93 28.78 5.70
CA PHE A 6 28.54 28.37 5.53
C PHE A 6 28.25 27.25 4.52
N ARG A 7 27.96 26.05 5.02
CA ARG A 7 26.93 25.18 4.43
C ARG A 7 25.99 24.69 5.52
N GLN A 8 24.99 25.54 5.75
CA GLN A 8 23.58 25.25 6.01
C GLN A 8 23.33 23.96 6.80
N GLU A 9 22.97 24.13 8.08
CA GLU A 9 21.98 23.27 8.72
C GLU A 9 20.84 23.03 7.73
N SER A 10 20.74 21.81 7.21
CA SER A 10 19.44 21.32 6.81
C SER A 10 18.66 21.14 8.10
N PRO A 11 17.59 21.89 8.38
CA PRO A 11 16.59 21.36 9.28
C PRO A 11 16.12 20.08 8.59
N VAL A 12 16.57 18.92 9.06
CA VAL A 12 15.77 17.71 8.90
C VAL A 12 14.50 18.05 9.64
N ASN A 13 13.57 18.62 8.87
CA ASN A 13 12.22 18.91 9.24
C ASN A 13 11.59 17.54 9.47
N THR A 14 11.94 16.95 10.60
CA THR A 14 11.23 15.87 11.26
C THR A 14 9.97 16.51 11.83
N SER A 15 9.16 17.09 10.93
CA SER A 15 7.73 17.11 11.13
C SER A 15 7.37 15.64 11.28
N LYS A 16 7.36 15.18 12.53
CA LYS A 16 6.82 13.91 12.98
C LYS A 16 5.30 13.99 12.82
N GLU A 17 4.84 14.46 11.67
CA GLU A 17 3.45 14.42 11.36
C GLU A 17 3.10 12.94 11.26
N PRO A 18 2.15 12.47 12.10
CA PRO A 18 1.68 11.10 12.03
C PRO A 18 1.27 10.81 10.59
N PHE A 19 1.83 9.74 10.02
CA PHE A 19 1.44 9.25 8.71
C PHE A 19 -0.04 8.85 8.79
N PHE A 20 -0.90 9.72 8.27
CA PHE A 20 -2.33 9.52 8.24
C PHE A 20 -2.75 9.18 6.82
N PHE A 21 -3.02 7.89 6.63
CA PHE A 21 -3.60 7.39 5.39
C PHE A 21 -5.00 6.86 5.68
N PRO A 22 -6.02 7.23 4.88
CA PRO A 22 -7.37 6.74 5.09
C PRO A 22 -7.47 5.24 4.78
N GLU A 23 -8.35 4.54 5.49
CA GLU A 23 -8.73 3.17 5.13
C GLU A 23 -9.37 3.13 3.74
N PHE A 24 -9.24 2.00 3.06
CA PHE A 24 -9.80 1.78 1.75
C PHE A 24 -11.33 1.86 1.82
N ASP A 25 -11.88 2.77 1.02
CA ASP A 25 -13.31 3.00 0.89
C ASP A 25 -13.64 3.32 -0.57
N LEU A 26 -14.57 2.55 -1.16
CA LEU A 26 -15.00 2.69 -2.55
C LEU A 26 -15.76 4.00 -2.85
N ASN A 27 -16.20 4.73 -1.82
CA ASN A 27 -16.77 6.06 -1.97
C ASN A 27 -15.70 7.16 -1.96
N LYS A 28 -14.51 6.89 -1.38
CA LYS A 28 -13.38 7.83 -1.33
C LYS A 28 -12.39 7.63 -2.48
N PHE A 29 -12.22 6.39 -2.91
CA PHE A 29 -11.31 6.03 -4.00
C PHE A 29 -12.11 5.49 -5.18
N SER A 30 -11.83 6.00 -6.38
CA SER A 30 -12.47 5.57 -7.62
C SER A 30 -12.20 4.10 -7.96
N SER A 31 -11.12 3.53 -7.43
CA SER A 31 -10.75 2.13 -7.57
C SER A 31 -9.72 1.74 -6.52
N PHE A 32 -9.58 0.44 -6.27
CA PHE A 32 -8.51 -0.09 -5.42
C PHE A 32 -7.10 0.22 -5.96
N LYS A 33 -6.97 0.30 -7.30
CA LYS A 33 -5.78 0.82 -7.99
C LYS A 33 -5.38 2.21 -7.48
N SER A 34 -6.33 3.14 -7.55
CA SER A 34 -6.10 4.53 -7.13
C SER A 34 -5.75 4.65 -5.65
N PHE A 35 -6.30 3.77 -4.80
CA PHE A 35 -5.92 3.68 -3.40
C PHE A 35 -4.45 3.24 -3.22
N LEU A 36 -4.01 2.18 -3.89
CA LEU A 36 -2.63 1.70 -3.79
C LEU A 36 -1.62 2.71 -4.35
N ASP A 37 -1.95 3.36 -5.46
CA ASP A 37 -1.09 4.41 -6.02
C ASP A 37 -1.00 5.64 -5.11
N CYS A 38 -2.12 6.03 -4.48
CA CYS A 38 -2.12 7.10 -3.48
C CYS A 38 -1.29 6.73 -2.24
N PHE A 39 -1.40 5.47 -1.78
CA PHE A 39 -0.60 4.96 -0.68
C PHE A 39 0.89 4.99 -1.00
N ASP A 40 1.28 4.55 -2.19
CA ASP A 40 2.68 4.59 -2.63
C ASP A 40 3.22 6.01 -2.77
N GLN A 41 2.41 6.93 -3.29
CA GLN A 41 2.79 8.34 -3.42
C GLN A 41 3.02 8.97 -2.04
N GLN A 42 2.13 8.74 -1.07
CA GLN A 42 2.36 9.20 0.30
C GLN A 42 3.58 8.52 0.93
N CYS A 43 3.75 7.22 0.72
CA CYS A 43 4.94 6.55 1.24
C CYS A 43 6.23 7.12 0.63
N LEU A 44 6.23 7.54 -0.63
CA LEU A 44 7.36 8.22 -1.26
C LEU A 44 7.63 9.58 -0.61
N GLU A 45 6.59 10.37 -0.37
CA GLU A 45 6.67 11.69 0.28
C GLU A 45 7.25 11.59 1.70
N TYR A 46 6.82 10.59 2.46
CA TYR A 46 7.28 10.33 3.84
C TYR A 46 8.50 9.41 3.92
N GLN A 47 9.14 9.12 2.78
CA GLN A 47 10.33 8.26 2.65
C GLN A 47 10.17 6.91 3.40
N LYS A 48 9.02 6.26 3.23
CA LYS A 48 8.72 4.95 3.84
C LYS A 48 9.31 3.83 2.99
N ASP A 49 10.19 3.06 3.61
CA ASP A 49 10.79 1.88 3.01
C ASP A 49 9.76 0.78 2.75
N GLU A 50 10.13 -0.16 1.87
CA GLU A 50 9.28 -1.29 1.50
C GLU A 50 8.77 -2.09 2.71
N GLN A 51 9.64 -2.32 3.70
CA GLN A 51 9.28 -3.04 4.91
C GLN A 51 8.19 -2.32 5.70
N TRP A 52 8.24 -0.99 5.77
CA TRP A 52 7.22 -0.17 6.42
C TRP A 52 5.89 -0.28 5.66
N LYS A 53 5.94 -0.19 4.33
CA LYS A 53 4.75 -0.34 3.46
C LYS A 53 4.04 -1.66 3.71
N LYS A 54 4.77 -2.79 3.71
CA LYS A 54 4.19 -4.12 3.96
C LYS A 54 3.53 -4.26 5.32
N GLN A 55 4.15 -3.71 6.37
CA GLN A 55 3.62 -3.82 7.73
C GLN A 55 2.37 -2.96 7.95
N ASN A 56 2.26 -1.85 7.23
CA ASN A 56 1.18 -0.88 7.45
C ASN A 56 0.06 -0.96 6.43
N ILE A 57 0.31 -1.41 5.19
CA ILE A 57 -0.75 -1.53 4.19
C ILE A 57 -1.97 -2.35 4.63
N PRO A 58 -1.86 -3.51 5.33
CA PRO A 58 -3.05 -4.23 5.79
C PRO A 58 -3.88 -3.44 6.80
N ARG A 59 -3.33 -2.43 7.49
CA ARG A 59 -4.11 -1.56 8.39
C ARG A 59 -5.07 -0.64 7.64
N TYR A 60 -4.78 -0.38 6.37
CA TYR A 60 -5.59 0.46 5.51
C TYR A 60 -6.44 -0.36 4.53
N LEU A 61 -6.23 -1.68 4.46
CA LEU A 61 -7.08 -2.57 3.67
C LEU A 61 -8.35 -2.91 4.45
N THR A 62 -9.48 -3.01 3.75
CA THR A 62 -10.78 -3.34 4.35
C THR A 62 -11.45 -4.48 3.59
N GLY A 63 -12.36 -5.19 4.28
CA GLY A 63 -13.21 -6.23 3.69
C GLY A 63 -12.45 -7.34 2.95
N VAL A 64 -12.75 -7.52 1.67
CA VAL A 64 -12.19 -8.60 0.83
C VAL A 64 -10.68 -8.45 0.60
N TYR A 65 -10.16 -7.23 0.56
CA TYR A 65 -8.74 -6.97 0.31
C TYR A 65 -7.89 -7.33 1.53
N LEU A 66 -8.39 -7.02 2.72
CA LEU A 66 -7.75 -7.43 3.97
C LEU A 66 -7.75 -8.96 4.09
N LYS A 67 -8.89 -9.59 3.78
CA LYS A 67 -8.99 -11.05 3.78
C LYS A 67 -8.02 -11.68 2.78
N PHE A 68 -7.97 -11.16 1.55
CA PHE A 68 -7.06 -11.60 0.50
C PHE A 68 -5.59 -11.46 0.91
N TRP A 69 -5.23 -10.38 1.62
CA TRP A 69 -3.87 -10.15 2.14
C TRP A 69 -3.40 -11.30 3.02
N TYR A 70 -4.24 -11.76 3.94
CA TYR A 70 -3.92 -12.87 4.84
C TYR A 70 -4.03 -14.23 4.14
N GLU A 71 -5.08 -14.48 3.35
CA GLU A 71 -5.29 -15.76 2.66
C GLU A 71 -4.17 -16.09 1.66
N ASN A 72 -3.57 -15.08 1.03
CA ASN A 72 -2.48 -15.25 0.06
C ASN A 72 -1.10 -15.07 0.66
N HIS A 73 -1.00 -14.93 1.99
CA HIS A 73 0.27 -14.75 2.69
C HIS A 73 1.11 -13.59 2.11
N LEU A 74 0.45 -12.47 1.75
CA LEU A 74 1.09 -11.33 1.11
C LEU A 74 2.14 -10.65 2.03
N PHE A 75 2.09 -10.92 3.33
CA PHE A 75 3.10 -10.47 4.27
C PHE A 75 4.45 -11.19 4.10
N GLU A 76 4.48 -12.39 3.49
CA GLU A 76 5.71 -13.15 3.21
C GLU A 76 6.36 -12.73 1.88
N LYS A 77 5.59 -12.13 0.97
CA LYS A 77 6.02 -11.71 -0.38
C LYS A 77 6.61 -10.30 -0.39
N SER A 78 7.35 -9.89 -1.43
CA SER A 78 7.79 -8.49 -1.55
C SER A 78 6.59 -7.55 -1.66
N TYR A 79 6.73 -6.29 -1.26
CA TYR A 79 5.63 -5.34 -1.38
C TYR A 79 5.16 -5.21 -2.84
N GLN A 80 6.12 -5.17 -3.77
CA GLN A 80 5.87 -5.11 -5.20
C GLN A 80 5.01 -6.29 -5.67
N GLU A 81 5.37 -7.51 -5.28
CA GLU A 81 4.63 -8.73 -5.64
C GLU A 81 3.23 -8.75 -5.00
N SER A 82 3.13 -8.34 -3.74
CA SER A 82 1.86 -8.20 -3.04
C SER A 82 0.96 -7.16 -3.70
N LYS A 83 1.52 -6.04 -4.14
CA LYS A 83 0.84 -4.98 -4.90
C LYS A 83 0.34 -5.52 -6.24
N GLU A 84 1.16 -6.28 -6.97
CA GLU A 84 0.74 -6.90 -8.25
C GLU A 84 -0.35 -7.96 -8.09
N LEU A 85 -0.29 -8.79 -7.04
CA LEU A 85 -1.35 -9.76 -6.72
C LEU A 85 -2.66 -9.05 -6.34
N LEU A 86 -2.55 -8.02 -5.52
CA LEU A 86 -3.65 -7.13 -5.17
C LEU A 86 -4.25 -6.43 -6.40
N TYR A 87 -3.43 -6.08 -7.38
CA TYR A 87 -3.89 -5.53 -8.66
C TYR A 87 -4.63 -6.54 -9.52
N ASN A 88 -4.04 -7.70 -9.75
CA ASN A 88 -4.58 -8.67 -10.70
C ASN A 88 -5.77 -9.45 -10.14
N ASP A 89 -5.69 -9.86 -8.87
CA ASP A 89 -6.73 -10.68 -8.22
C ASP A 89 -7.65 -9.87 -7.29
N GLY A 90 -7.15 -8.79 -6.69
CA GLY A 90 -7.97 -7.88 -5.88
C GLY A 90 -8.96 -7.08 -6.73
N VAL A 91 -8.55 -6.56 -7.90
CA VAL A 91 -9.47 -5.85 -8.82
C VAL A 91 -10.54 -6.79 -9.40
N ARG A 92 -10.20 -8.07 -9.63
CA ARG A 92 -11.19 -9.09 -10.00
C ARG A 92 -12.30 -9.24 -8.96
N CYS A 93 -12.00 -9.05 -7.67
CA CYS A 93 -13.01 -9.05 -6.61
C CYS A 93 -13.96 -7.83 -6.71
N ASP A 94 -13.46 -6.67 -7.14
CA ASP A 94 -14.25 -5.43 -7.29
C ASP A 94 -15.16 -5.46 -8.53
N GLU A 95 -14.65 -5.97 -9.66
CA GLU A 95 -15.46 -6.20 -10.87
C GLU A 95 -16.58 -7.22 -10.60
N THR A 96 -16.40 -8.12 -9.64
CA THR A 96 -17.47 -8.99 -9.12
C THR A 96 -18.35 -8.35 -8.05
N ARG A 97 -18.62 -7.03 -8.13
CA ARG A 97 -19.79 -6.39 -7.50
C ARG A 97 -21.14 -7.01 -7.92
N GLY A 98 -21.15 -8.05 -8.74
CA GLY A 98 -22.08 -9.17 -8.60
C GLY A 98 -21.48 -10.29 -7.74
N TYR A 99 -21.73 -10.24 -6.43
CA TYR A 99 -21.41 -11.28 -5.44
C TYR A 99 -21.56 -12.70 -6.01
N SER A 100 -20.45 -13.30 -6.47
CA SER A 100 -20.36 -14.75 -6.73
C SER A 100 -18.94 -15.11 -7.13
N LYS A 101 -18.37 -16.08 -6.40
CA LYS A 101 -17.17 -16.87 -6.73
C LYS A 101 -15.81 -16.43 -6.15
N ILE A 102 -15.76 -15.86 -4.94
CA ILE A 102 -14.57 -16.08 -4.07
C ILE A 102 -14.68 -17.46 -3.38
N SER A 103 -14.89 -18.51 -4.19
CA SER A 103 -14.82 -19.91 -3.74
C SER A 103 -13.98 -20.79 -4.66
N GLN A 104 -13.35 -20.25 -5.71
CA GLN A 104 -12.68 -21.08 -6.72
C GLN A 104 -11.41 -20.50 -7.35
N ILE A 105 -10.69 -19.58 -6.72
CA ILE A 105 -9.31 -19.29 -7.18
C ILE A 105 -8.40 -20.38 -6.62
N LYS A 106 -8.38 -21.53 -7.30
CA LYS A 106 -7.34 -22.54 -7.16
C LYS A 106 -6.07 -21.95 -7.77
N ILE A 107 -5.19 -21.40 -6.93
CA ILE A 107 -3.83 -21.05 -7.33
C ILE A 107 -3.15 -22.36 -7.77
N LYS A 108 -2.94 -22.55 -9.07
CA LYS A 108 -2.05 -23.59 -9.58
C LYS A 108 -0.63 -23.14 -9.28
N ARG A 109 0.01 -23.79 -8.31
CA ARG A 109 1.47 -23.77 -8.14
C ARG A 109 2.09 -24.45 -9.37
N TYR A 110 2.92 -23.72 -10.11
CA TYR A 110 3.89 -24.28 -11.05
C TYR A 110 5.23 -24.46 -10.32
#